data_AF-R7QZB5-F1
#
_entry.id   AF-R7QZB5-F1
#
_cell.length_a   1.000
_cell.length_b   1.000
_cell.length_c   1.000
_cell.angle_alpha   90.00
_cell.angle_beta   90.00
_cell.angle_gamma   90.00
#
_symmetry.space_group_name_H-M   'P 1'
#
loop_
_entity.id
_entity.type
_entity.pdbx_description
1 polymer ?
#
loop_
_entity_poly.entity_id
_entity_poly.type
_entity_poly.pdbx_seq_one_letter_code
_entity_poly.pdbx_strand_id
1 'polypeptide(L)'
;MFAVGQTNAQVVRKKVSMPREFNLRKKGRKIYGAWVGDRCLYLSDEEKVLRAKAGREDQVKLMSVDTENRIRVPASLEHANVSIRGCISTIELQFTPQKQA
;
A
#
# COMPACT_ATOMS: atom_id res chain seq x y z
N MET A 1 8.46 7.99 -8.46
CA MET A 1 8.40 6.93 -9.51
C MET A 1 8.68 5.54 -8.92
N PHE A 2 7.76 4.62 -9.19
CA PHE A 2 7.72 3.20 -8.80
C PHE A 2 7.88 2.29 -10.01
N ALA A 3 8.32 1.05 -9.77
CA ALA A 3 8.36 0.02 -10.81
C ALA A 3 6.94 -0.33 -11.30
N VAL A 4 6.85 -0.75 -12.56
CA VAL A 4 5.61 -1.28 -13.15
C VAL A 4 5.62 -2.80 -12.99
N GLY A 5 4.53 -3.35 -12.49
CA GLY A 5 4.41 -4.80 -12.30
C GLY A 5 3.30 -5.17 -11.34
N GLN A 6 3.01 -6.46 -11.24
CA GLN A 6 2.04 -7.01 -10.32
C GLN A 6 2.63 -8.21 -9.59
N THR A 7 2.34 -8.31 -8.30
CA THR A 7 2.69 -9.47 -7.48
C THR A 7 1.62 -9.71 -6.43
N ASN A 8 1.69 -10.84 -5.74
CA ASN A 8 0.79 -11.18 -4.65
C ASN A 8 1.57 -11.34 -3.35
N ALA A 9 0.94 -10.97 -2.24
CA ALA A 9 1.43 -11.12 -0.89
C ALA A 9 0.28 -11.51 0.04
N GLN A 10 0.58 -11.72 1.31
CA GLN A 10 -0.43 -11.92 2.36
C GLN A 10 -0.17 -10.96 3.51
N VAL A 11 -1.23 -10.54 4.19
CA VAL A 11 -1.12 -9.82 5.45
C VAL A 11 -0.69 -10.78 6.55
N VAL A 12 0.45 -10.49 7.18
CA VAL A 12 0.99 -11.25 8.30
C VAL A 12 1.39 -10.29 9.41
N ARG A 13 0.87 -10.51 10.62
CA ARG A 13 1.11 -9.67 11.80
C ARG A 13 0.80 -8.19 11.53
N LYS A 14 -0.33 -7.92 10.90
CA LYS A 14 -0.85 -6.59 10.53
C LYS A 14 0.08 -5.85 9.57
N LYS A 15 0.85 -6.58 8.76
CA LYS A 15 1.82 -6.03 7.83
C LYS A 15 1.77 -6.71 6.47
N VAL A 16 2.08 -5.94 5.42
CA VAL A 16 2.26 -6.45 4.06
C VAL A 16 3.70 -6.24 3.63
N SER A 17 4.36 -7.30 3.19
CA SER A 17 5.71 -7.21 2.61
C SER A 17 5.64 -6.65 1.20
N MET A 18 6.32 -5.53 0.97
CA MET A 18 6.35 -4.85 -0.32
C MET A 18 7.55 -5.29 -1.15
N PRO A 19 7.40 -5.42 -2.49
CA PRO A 19 8.51 -5.66 -3.40
C PRO A 19 9.62 -4.61 -3.25
N ARG A 20 10.87 -5.08 -3.27
CA ARG A 20 12.04 -4.19 -3.12
C ARG A 20 12.20 -3.28 -4.34
N GLU A 21 11.79 -3.71 -5.53
CA GLU A 21 11.83 -2.89 -6.75
C GLU A 21 11.03 -1.58 -6.66
N PHE A 22 10.06 -1.48 -5.76
CA PHE A 22 9.31 -0.25 -5.53
C PHE A 22 10.09 0.82 -4.74
N ASN A 23 11.27 0.49 -4.18
CA ASN A 23 12.17 1.46 -3.58
C ASN A 23 11.50 2.39 -2.54
N LEU A 24 10.64 1.83 -1.69
CA LEU A 24 9.83 2.60 -0.73
C LEU A 24 10.68 3.34 0.32
N ARG A 25 11.88 2.83 0.61
CA ARG A 25 12.83 3.41 1.58
C ARG A 25 13.98 4.20 0.94
N LYS A 26 13.82 4.70 -0.29
CA LYS A 26 14.83 5.57 -0.90
C LYS A 26 15.09 6.78 0.03
N LYS A 27 16.35 7.13 0.26
CA LYS A 27 16.73 8.23 1.17
C LYS A 27 15.96 9.51 0.85
N GLY A 28 15.32 10.11 1.86
CA GLY A 28 14.53 11.34 1.73
C GLY A 28 13.13 11.15 1.10
N ARG A 29 12.76 9.94 0.69
CA ARG A 29 11.43 9.63 0.15
C ARG A 29 10.42 9.46 1.28
N LYS A 30 9.32 10.19 1.19
CA LYS A 30 8.11 9.97 1.99
C LYS A 30 7.14 9.13 1.17
N ILE A 31 6.48 8.18 1.81
CA ILE A 31 5.41 7.39 1.20
C ILE A 31 4.11 7.79 1.88
N TYR A 32 3.17 8.26 1.08
CA TYR A 32 1.81 8.53 1.49
C TYR A 32 0.93 7.34 1.13
N GLY A 33 -0.16 7.17 1.87
CA GLY A 33 -1.15 6.13 1.66
C GLY A 33 -2.55 6.71 1.77
N ALA A 34 -3.45 6.26 0.91
CA ALA A 34 -4.86 6.61 0.94
C ALA A 34 -5.72 5.38 0.74
N TRP A 35 -6.65 5.16 1.67
CA TRP A 35 -7.63 4.08 1.56
C TRP A 35 -8.78 4.51 0.67
N VAL A 36 -9.19 3.64 -0.25
CA VAL A 36 -10.40 3.78 -1.06
C VAL A 36 -11.33 2.64 -0.66
N GLY A 37 -12.32 2.97 0.17
CA GLY A 37 -13.09 1.97 0.91
C GLY A 37 -12.24 1.13 1.86
N ASP A 38 -12.72 -0.05 2.23
CA ASP A 38 -12.10 -0.86 3.29
C ASP A 38 -11.04 -1.85 2.80
N ARG A 39 -10.85 -1.96 1.48
CA ARG A 39 -10.09 -3.06 0.85
C ARG A 39 -9.11 -2.61 -0.22
N CYS A 40 -8.96 -1.32 -0.47
CA CYS A 40 -8.02 -0.80 -1.46
C CYS A 40 -7.15 0.28 -0.82
N LEU A 41 -5.84 0.11 -0.88
CA LEU A 41 -4.87 1.10 -0.41
C LEU A 41 -4.01 1.54 -1.59
N TYR A 42 -4.01 2.83 -1.87
CA TYR A 42 -3.09 3.44 -2.81
C TYR A 42 -1.89 4.04 -2.07
N LEU A 43 -0.69 3.81 -2.59
CA LEU A 43 0.55 4.41 -2.11
C LEU A 43 1.15 5.31 -3.18
N SER A 44 1.78 6.41 -2.77
CA SER A 44 2.56 7.28 -3.66
C SER A 44 3.64 8.04 -2.91
N ASP A 45 4.70 8.48 -3.61
CA ASP A 45 5.63 9.50 -3.11
C ASP A 45 5.11 10.94 -3.32
N GLU A 46 3.94 11.09 -3.97
CA GLU A 46 3.29 12.36 -4.25
C GLU A 46 1.87 12.43 -3.65
N GLU A 47 1.68 13.32 -2.68
CA GLU A 47 0.41 13.46 -1.97
C GLU A 47 -0.76 13.87 -2.89
N LYS A 48 -0.48 14.77 -3.84
CA LYS A 48 -1.49 15.28 -4.81
C LYS A 48 -2.09 14.16 -5.67
N VAL A 49 -1.28 13.17 -6.04
CA VAL A 49 -1.73 12.01 -6.83
C VAL A 49 -2.73 11.18 -6.05
N LEU A 50 -2.49 10.98 -4.75
CA LEU A 50 -3.41 10.25 -3.88
C LEU A 50 -4.69 11.02 -3.59
N ARG A 51 -4.61 12.35 -3.41
CA ARG A 51 -5.80 13.20 -3.23
C ARG A 51 -6.76 13.07 -4.41
N ALA A 52 -6.24 13.07 -5.64
CA ALA A 52 -7.03 12.86 -6.85
C ALA A 52 -7.69 11.46 -6.91
N LYS A 53 -7.07 10.44 -6.31
CA LYS A 53 -7.58 9.06 -6.28
C LYS A 53 -8.60 8.82 -5.17
N ALA A 54 -8.34 9.34 -3.97
CA ALA A 54 -9.18 9.12 -2.79
C ALA A 54 -10.46 9.96 -2.81
N GLY A 55 -10.47 11.07 -3.57
CA GLY A 55 -11.63 11.97 -3.67
C GLY A 55 -11.91 12.81 -2.42
N ARG A 56 -11.19 12.57 -1.30
CA ARG A 56 -11.22 13.40 -0.08
C ARG A 56 -9.82 13.56 0.51
N GLU A 57 -9.52 14.78 0.97
CA GLU A 57 -8.18 15.18 1.42
C GLU A 57 -7.77 14.55 2.76
N ASP A 58 -8.73 14.27 3.63
CA ASP A 58 -8.56 13.73 4.99
C ASP A 58 -8.14 12.25 5.04
N GLN A 59 -8.14 11.58 3.87
CA GLN A 59 -7.83 10.16 3.77
C GLN A 59 -6.37 9.87 3.44
N VAL A 60 -5.58 10.88 3.08
CA VAL A 60 -4.15 10.72 2.76
C VAL A 60 -3.31 10.84 4.03
N LYS A 61 -2.52 9.80 4.33
CA LYS A 61 -1.69 9.73 5.54
C LYS A 61 -0.27 9.32 5.20
N LEU A 62 0.70 9.76 6.00
CA LEU A 62 2.07 9.29 5.90
C LEU A 62 2.14 7.82 6.35
N MET A 63 2.71 6.96 5.50
CA MET A 63 2.84 5.53 5.77
C MET A 63 4.19 5.23 6.40
N SER A 64 4.17 4.44 7.47
CA SER A 64 5.39 3.89 8.05
C SER A 64 5.80 2.63 7.29
N VAL A 65 7.00 2.65 6.72
CA VAL A 65 7.65 1.49 6.08
C VAL A 65 8.77 1.02 7.01
N ASP A 66 8.69 -0.22 7.48
CA ASP A 66 9.71 -0.76 8.38
C ASP A 66 11.00 -1.17 7.64
N THR A 67 12.02 -1.61 8.38
CA THR A 67 13.32 -2.05 7.87
C THR A 67 13.25 -3.29 6.98
N GLU A 68 12.17 -4.05 7.01
CA GLU A 68 11.92 -5.23 6.19
C GLU A 68 11.03 -4.95 4.97
N ASN A 69 10.75 -3.66 4.72
CA ASN A 69 10.00 -3.14 3.58
C ASN A 69 8.52 -3.48 3.69
N ARG A 70 8.01 -3.49 4.92
CA ARG A 70 6.63 -3.78 5.19
C ARG A 70 5.87 -2.53 5.59
N ILE A 71 4.63 -2.46 5.13
CA ILE A 71 3.67 -1.44 5.54
C ILE A 71 2.74 -2.03 6.60
N ARG A 72 2.26 -1.20 7.53
CA ARG A 72 1.24 -1.59 8.51
C ARG A 72 -0.15 -1.41 7.93
N VAL A 73 -1.03 -2.37 8.20
CA VAL A 73 -2.44 -2.37 7.77
C VAL A 73 -3.37 -2.61 8.97
N PRO A 74 -4.67 -2.28 8.85
CA PRO A 74 -5.66 -2.58 9.88
C PRO A 74 -5.71 -4.07 10.27
N ALA A 75 -6.03 -4.35 11.53
CA ALA A 75 -6.13 -5.73 12.03
C ALA A 75 -7.28 -6.53 11.40
N SER A 76 -8.31 -5.86 10.89
CA SER A 76 -9.41 -6.48 10.14
C SER A 76 -8.98 -7.15 8.84
N LEU A 77 -7.78 -6.86 8.34
CA LEU A 77 -7.22 -7.43 7.11
C LEU A 77 -6.20 -8.53 7.37
N GLU A 78 -6.03 -8.99 8.62
CA GLU A 78 -5.12 -10.10 8.92
C GLU A 78 -5.45 -11.33 8.06
N HIS A 79 -4.42 -12.01 7.57
CA HIS A 79 -4.51 -13.15 6.63
C HIS A 79 -5.13 -12.85 5.26
N ALA A 80 -5.54 -11.61 4.97
CA ALA A 80 -6.02 -11.25 3.65
C ALA A 80 -4.92 -11.44 2.60
N ASN A 81 -5.32 -11.98 1.45
CA ASN A 81 -4.47 -11.98 0.26
C ASN A 81 -4.41 -10.56 -0.29
N VAL A 82 -3.24 -10.14 -0.74
CA VAL A 82 -3.01 -8.78 -1.23
C VAL A 82 -2.45 -8.87 -2.64
N SER A 83 -3.15 -8.30 -3.61
CA SER A 83 -2.57 -8.05 -4.93
C SER A 83 -1.92 -6.67 -4.92
N ILE A 84 -0.62 -6.62 -5.23
CA ILE A 84 0.17 -5.40 -5.24
C ILE A 84 0.50 -5.07 -6.68
N ARG A 85 0.03 -3.92 -7.17
CA ARG A 85 0.23 -3.45 -8.53
C ARG A 85 0.95 -2.10 -8.54
N GLY A 86 2.16 -2.07 -9.07
CA GLY A 86 2.90 -0.82 -9.30
C GLY A 86 2.56 -0.21 -10.66
N CYS A 87 2.27 1.08 -10.66
CA CYS A 87 1.97 1.89 -11.85
C CYS A 87 2.69 3.25 -11.70
N ILE A 88 3.98 3.35 -12.05
CA ILE A 88 4.82 4.58 -12.14
C ILE A 88 4.62 5.63 -11.03
N SER A 89 3.48 6.30 -10.96
CA SER A 89 3.08 7.30 -9.95
C SER A 89 2.43 6.71 -8.69
N THR A 90 1.88 5.49 -8.75
CA THR A 90 1.15 4.87 -7.63
C THR A 90 1.47 3.39 -7.49
N ILE A 91 1.22 2.86 -6.30
CA ILE A 91 1.12 1.43 -6.05
C ILE A 91 -0.27 1.17 -5.48
N GLU A 92 -0.99 0.23 -6.07
CA GLU A 92 -2.29 -0.22 -5.61
C GLU A 92 -2.13 -1.53 -4.83
N LEU A 93 -2.74 -1.61 -3.65
CA LEU A 93 -2.86 -2.82 -2.87
C LEU A 93 -4.34 -3.16 -2.73
N GLN A 94 -4.75 -4.23 -3.37
CA GLN A 94 -6.11 -4.75 -3.28
C GLN A 94 -6.14 -5.93 -2.31
N PHE A 95 -6.93 -5.80 -1.25
CA PHE A 95 -7.07 -6.81 -0.20
C PHE A 95 -8.29 -7.68 -0.46
N THR A 96 -8.08 -8.99 -0.42
CA THR A 96 -9.12 -10.01 -0.52
C THR A 96 -9.10 -10.81 0.79
N PRO A 97 -10.04 -10.56 1.72
CA PRO A 97 -10.16 -11.34 2.94
C PRO A 97 -10.24 -12.83 2.62
N GLN A 98 -9.47 -13.64 3.34
CA GLN A 98 -9.64 -15.08 3.27
C GLN A 98 -11.00 -15.40 3.92
N LYS A 99 -11.94 -15.99 3.16
CA LYS A 99 -13.16 -16.54 3.77
C LYS A 99 -12.69 -17.55 4.82
N GLN A 100 -12.91 -17.25 6.10
CA GLN A 100 -12.83 -18.26 7.14
C GLN A 100 -13.94 -19.26 6.81
N ALA A 101 -13.54 -20.46 6.41
CA ALA A 101 -14.43 -21.61 6.29
C ALA A 101 -14.81 -22.10 7.68
#